data_AF-A0A023B8H6-F1
#
_entry.id   AF-A0A023B8H6-F1
#
_cell.length_a   1.000
_cell.length_b   1.000
_cell.length_c   1.000
_cell.angle_alpha   90.00
_cell.angle_beta   90.00
_cell.angle_gamma   90.00
#
_symmetry.space_group_name_H-M   'P 1'
#
loop_
_entity.id
_entity.type
_entity.pdbx_description
1 polymer ?
#
loop_
_entity_poly.entity_id
_entity_poly.type
_entity_poly.pdbx_seq_one_letter_code
_entity_poly.pdbx_strand_id
1 'polypeptide(L)' 'MSLDELVTVISGRKDLGRVATKANIVDEPTCVALHLASNTCIPILLESLSDKNCFVHLMNELKQ' A
#
# COMPACT_ATOMS: atom_id res chain seq x y z
N MET A 1 -8.60 -11.67 -3.44
CA MET A 1 -8.60 -10.85 -2.21
C MET A 1 -9.93 -10.13 -2.17
N SER A 2 -10.70 -10.31 -1.10
CA SER A 2 -11.89 -9.47 -0.84
C SER A 2 -11.44 -8.13 -0.29
N LEU A 3 -12.20 -7.07 -0.53
CA LEU A 3 -11.95 -5.77 0.08
C LEU A 3 -12.05 -5.85 1.62
N ASP A 4 -12.84 -6.78 2.15
CA ASP A 4 -12.97 -7.02 3.60
C ASP A 4 -11.66 -7.50 4.24
N GLU A 5 -10.78 -8.13 3.45
CA GLU A 5 -9.48 -8.60 3.93
C GLU A 5 -8.46 -7.46 4.02
N LEU A 6 -8.70 -6.34 3.35
CA LEU A 6 -7.85 -5.17 3.44
C LEU A 6 -8.14 -4.45 4.76
N VAL A 7 -7.09 -4.12 5.52
CA VAL A 7 -7.18 -3.30 6.73
C VAL A 7 -6.91 -1.84 6.39
N THR A 8 -5.84 -1.57 5.64
CA THR A 8 -5.48 -0.22 5.21
C THR A 8 -4.49 -0.25 4.03
N VAL A 9 -4.36 0.88 3.34
CA VAL A 9 -3.31 1.12 2.35
C VAL A 9 -2.20 1.96 2.99
N ILE A 10 -0.99 1.44 2.99
CA ILE A 10 0.21 2.10 3.49
C ILE A 10 0.91 2.80 2.32
N SER A 11 1.04 4.12 2.38
CA SER A 11 1.72 4.93 1.35
C SER A 11 2.80 5.85 1.92
N GLY A 12 2.84 6.04 3.24
CA GLY A 12 3.80 6.89 3.94
C GLY A 12 5.14 6.19 4.16
N ARG A 13 6.24 6.91 3.90
CA ARG A 13 7.62 6.40 4.00
C ARG A 13 7.91 5.73 5.34
N LYS A 14 7.49 6.34 6.45
CA LYS A 14 7.71 5.83 7.81
C LYS A 14 7.05 4.46 8.02
N ASP A 15 5.82 4.29 7.53
CA ASP A 15 5.06 3.06 7.73
C ASP A 15 5.47 1.97 6.75
N LEU A 16 5.86 2.33 5.52
CA LEU A 16 6.50 1.39 4.58
C LEU A 16 7.78 0.81 5.16
N GLY A 17 8.57 1.59 5.91
CA GLY A 17 9.79 1.12 6.58
C GLY A 17 9.56 0.06 7.67
N ARG A 18 8.31 -0.16 8.09
CA ARG A 18 7.93 -1.19 9.07
C ARG A 18 7.59 -2.53 8.42
N VAL A 19 7.44 -2.56 7.10
CA VAL A 19 7.14 -3.79 6.36
C VAL A 19 8.42 -4.61 6.26
N ALA A 20 8.38 -5.84 6.78
CA ALA A 20 9.51 -6.75 6.73
C ALA A 20 9.71 -7.28 5.29
N THR A 21 10.53 -6.60 4.50
CA THR A 21 10.87 -6.99 3.12
C THR A 21 12.33 -6.69 2.80
N LYS A 22 12.88 -7.42 1.82
CA LYS A 22 14.20 -7.13 1.23
C LYS A 22 14.12 -6.16 0.04
N ALA A 23 12.92 -5.90 -0.47
CA ALA A 23 12.69 -4.96 -1.56
C ALA A 23 12.83 -3.51 -1.07
N ASN A 24 13.39 -2.63 -1.91
CA ASN A 24 13.49 -1.21 -1.58
C ASN A 24 12.18 -0.46 -1.82
N ILE A 25 11.19 -0.68 -0.95
CA ILE A 25 9.86 -0.07 -1.08
C ILE A 25 9.76 1.32 -0.45
N VAL A 26 10.70 1.69 0.41
CA VAL A 26 10.66 2.94 1.20
C VAL A 26 11.09 4.13 0.35
N ASP A 27 12.05 3.92 -0.54
CA ASP A 27 12.57 4.96 -1.43
C ASP A 27 11.89 4.97 -2.81
N GLU A 28 10.97 4.02 -3.06
CA GLU A 28 10.27 3.91 -4.32
C GLU A 28 8.98 4.77 -4.30
N PRO A 29 8.96 5.93 -4.97
CA PRO A 29 7.89 6.91 -4.83
C PRO A 29 6.52 6.37 -5.27
N THR A 30 6.48 5.43 -6.21
CA THR A 30 5.23 4.84 -6.72
C THR A 30 4.78 3.58 -5.96
N CYS A 31 5.50 3.19 -4.91
CA CYS A 31 5.14 2.03 -4.10
C CYS A 31 4.08 2.36 -3.03
N VAL A 32 3.18 1.41 -2.81
CA VAL A 32 2.25 1.32 -1.69
C VAL A 32 2.29 -0.11 -1.13
N ALA A 33 1.80 -0.32 0.08
CA ALA A 33 1.59 -1.67 0.61
C ALA A 33 0.15 -1.85 1.10
N LEU A 34 -0.47 -2.97 0.75
CA LEU A 34 -1.76 -3.38 1.30
C LEU A 34 -1.54 -4.12 2.60
N HIS A 35 -2.03 -3.58 3.72
CA HIS A 35 -2.04 -4.30 5.00
C HIS A 35 -3.32 -5.11 5.10
N LEU A 36 -3.20 -6.41 5.31
CA LEU A 36 -4.33 -7.35 5.33
C LEU A 36 -4.68 -7.81 6.73
N ALA A 37 -5.90 -8.31 6.91
CA ALA A 37 -6.40 -8.88 8.17
C ALA A 37 -5.57 -10.09 8.65
N SER A 38 -4.89 -10.79 7.73
CA SER A 38 -3.89 -11.82 8.02
C SER A 38 -2.61 -11.29 8.66
N ASN A 39 -2.51 -9.99 8.91
CA ASN A 39 -1.31 -9.29 9.39
C ASN A 39 -0.11 -9.41 8.44
N THR A 40 -0.38 -9.62 7.16
CA THR A 40 0.61 -9.58 6.09
C THR A 40 0.50 -8.27 5.32
N CYS A 41 1.60 -7.86 4.70
CA CYS A 41 1.64 -6.71 3.82
C CYS A 41 2.02 -7.15 2.41
N ILE A 42 1.29 -6.65 1.41
CA ILE A 42 1.60 -6.89 -0.01
C ILE A 42 2.04 -5.56 -0.64
N PRO A 43 3.33 -5.39 -0.96
CA PRO A 43 3.80 -4.24 -1.71
C PRO A 43 3.27 -4.27 -3.15
N ILE A 44 2.82 -3.13 -3.63
CA ILE A 44 2.40 -2.91 -5.01
C ILE A 44 3.23 -1.76 -5.55
N LEU A 45 3.83 -1.98 -6.72
CA LEU A 45 4.49 -0.95 -7.49
C LEU A 45 3.54 -0.47 -8.58
N LEU A 46 3.30 0.84 -8.64
CA LEU A 46 2.46 1.45 -9.67
C LEU A 46 3.32 2.13 -10.73
N GLU A 47 2.76 2.30 -11.91
CA GLU A 47 3.48 2.84 -13.08
C GLU A 47 3.92 4.28 -12.86
N SER A 48 3.08 5.09 -12.20
CA SER A 48 3.38 6.49 -11.93
C SER A 48 2.95 6.94 -10.52
N LEU A 49 3.47 8.10 -10.11
CA LEU A 49 3.07 8.74 -8.86
C LEU A 49 1.59 9.14 -8.88
N SER A 50 1.07 9.52 -10.05
CA SER A 50 -0.35 9.83 -10.25
C SER A 50 -1.22 8.60 -10.01
N ASP A 51 -0.81 7.44 -10.54
CA ASP A 51 -1.53 6.17 -10.33
C ASP A 51 -1.52 5.77 -8.86
N LYS A 52 -0.38 5.94 -8.17
CA LYS A 52 -0.31 5.77 -6.72
C LYS A 52 -1.30 6.65 -5.97
N ASN A 53 -1.33 7.94 -6.28
CA ASN A 53 -2.22 8.86 -5.57
C ASN A 53 -3.69 8.52 -5.83
N CYS A 54 -4.02 8.20 -7.09
CA CYS A 54 -5.36 7.76 -7.49
C CYS A 54 -5.75 6.46 -6.78
N PHE A 55 -4.86 5.47 -6.75
CA PHE A 55 -5.09 4.19 -6.08
C PHE A 55 -5.32 4.37 -4.58
N VAL A 56 -4.47 5.13 -3.89
CA VAL A 56 -4.65 5.40 -2.45
C VAL A 56 -5.99 6.09 -2.18
N HIS A 57 -6.37 7.06 -3.03
CA HIS A 57 -7.65 7.75 -2.89
C HIS A 57 -8.84 6.79 -3.07
N LEU A 58 -8.86 6.04 -4.18
CA LEU A 58 -9.92 5.06 -4.47
C LEU A 58 -10.06 4.02 -3.36
N MET A 59 -8.95 3.46 -2.86
CA MET A 59 -9.00 2.45 -1.81
C MET A 59 -9.50 3.01 -0.47
N ASN A 60 -9.23 4.28 -0.19
CA ASN A 60 -9.78 4.96 0.98
C ASN A 60 -11.28 5.22 0.84
N GLU A 61 -11.78 5.53 -0.36
CA GLU A 61 -13.22 5.68 -0.62
C GLU A 61 -13.96 4.35 -0.52
N LEU A 62 -13.39 3.28 -1.08
CA LEU A 62 -14.00 1.93 -1.04
C LEU A 62 -14.08 1.34 0.39
N LYS A 63 -13.26 1.84 1.32
CA LYS A 63 -13.25 1.41 2.73
C LYS A 63 -14.19 2.19 3.64
N GLN A 64 -14.82 3.26 3.16
CA GLN A 64 -15.87 3.98 3.89
C GLN A 64 -17.19 3.19 3.84
#